data_AF-A0A1A1W4N4-F1
#
_entry.id   AF-A0A1A1W4N4-F1
#
_cell.length_a   1.000
_cell.length_b   1.000
_cell.length_c   1.000
_cell.angle_alpha   90.00
_cell.angle_beta   90.00
_cell.angle_gamma   90.00
#
_symmetry.space_group_name_H-M   'P 1'
#
loop_
_entity.id
_entity.type
_entity.pdbx_description
1 polymer ?
#
loop_
_entity_poly.entity_id
_entity_poly.type
_entity_poly.pdbx_seq_one_letter_code
_entity_poly.pdbx_strand_id
1 'polypeptide(L)'
;MPYIHPLDLAEFSTAQVHRFIVDECHFPVTPTKVDLAANAGELKAVKVAGKYKYSRRMALQWLESLGVQIDWKLAAEAAGRDVARRRRIEQDLARYEKDAKDADVEVTL
;
A
#
# COMPACT_ATOMS: atom_id res chain seq x y z
N MET A 1 -9.83 16.55 8.41
CA MET A 1 -9.67 15.27 7.70
C MET A 1 -9.45 14.18 8.75
N PRO A 2 -10.23 13.10 8.76
CA PRO A 2 -9.99 11.99 9.70
C PRO A 2 -8.58 11.44 9.47
N TYR A 3 -7.80 11.33 10.54
CA TYR A 3 -6.45 10.77 10.48
C TYR A 3 -6.57 9.26 10.24
N ILE A 4 -6.41 8.83 8.99
CA ILE A 4 -6.34 7.41 8.65
C ILE A 4 -4.94 6.93 9.00
N HIS A 5 -4.85 5.93 9.87
CA HIS A 5 -3.57 5.35 10.25
C HIS A 5 -2.87 4.77 9.00
N PRO A 6 -1.54 4.93 8.84
CA PRO A 6 -0.82 4.46 7.64
C PRO A 6 -1.05 2.99 7.30
N LEU A 7 -1.24 2.14 8.32
CA LEU A 7 -1.54 0.72 8.15
C LEU A 7 -2.94 0.41 7.60
N ASP A 8 -3.88 1.34 7.75
CA ASP A 8 -5.29 1.18 7.35
C ASP A 8 -5.56 1.75 5.96
N LEU A 9 -4.56 2.33 5.29
CA LEU A 9 -4.67 2.80 3.92
C LEU A 9 -4.96 1.62 2.99
N ALA A 10 -6.09 1.72 2.29
CA ALA A 10 -6.56 0.71 1.34
C ALA A 10 -5.84 0.86 -0.01
N GLU A 11 -4.69 0.23 -0.13
CA GLU A 11 -3.76 0.46 -1.26
C GLU A 11 -3.62 -0.78 -2.15
N PHE A 12 -3.63 -1.97 -1.55
CA PHE A 12 -3.19 -3.19 -2.21
C PHE A 12 -4.30 -3.91 -2.97
N SER A 13 -3.96 -4.44 -4.14
CA SER A 13 -4.64 -5.58 -4.77
C SER A 13 -4.12 -6.91 -4.18
N THR A 14 -4.79 -8.02 -4.46
CA THR A 14 -4.36 -9.37 -4.01
C THR A 14 -2.92 -9.69 -4.43
N ALA A 15 -2.54 -9.35 -5.67
CA ALA A 15 -1.17 -9.51 -6.16
C ALA A 15 -0.16 -8.63 -5.41
N GLN A 16 -0.55 -7.42 -5.00
CA GLN A 16 0.30 -6.54 -4.20
C GLN A 16 0.43 -7.02 -2.75
N VAL A 17 -0.62 -7.64 -2.18
CA VAL A 17 -0.54 -8.30 -0.88
C VAL A 17 0.48 -9.43 -0.92
N HIS A 18 0.45 -10.28 -1.95
CA HIS A 18 1.45 -11.34 -2.13
C HIS A 18 2.88 -10.78 -2.15
N ARG A 19 3.14 -9.76 -2.99
CA ARG A 19 4.46 -9.12 -3.06
C ARG A 19 4.88 -8.51 -1.73
N PHE A 20 3.98 -7.80 -1.05
CA PHE A 20 4.25 -7.26 0.28
C PHE A 20 4.68 -8.35 1.28
N ILE A 21 4.00 -9.50 1.28
CA ILE A 21 4.29 -10.60 2.19
C ILE A 21 5.65 -11.26 1.87
N VAL A 22 5.93 -11.48 0.59
CA VAL A 22 7.17 -12.13 0.15
C VAL A 22 8.36 -11.18 0.29
N ASP A 23 8.24 -9.94 -0.20
CA ASP A 23 9.34 -8.99 -0.31
C ASP A 23 9.61 -8.25 1.00
N GLU A 24 8.56 -7.80 1.71
CA GLU A 24 8.75 -7.04 2.95
C GLU A 24 8.73 -7.96 4.18
N CYS A 25 7.78 -8.89 4.25
CA CYS A 25 7.66 -9.77 5.42
C CYS A 25 8.55 -11.02 5.32
N HIS A 26 9.27 -11.22 4.20
CA HIS A 26 10.16 -12.36 3.96
C HIS A 26 9.48 -13.73 4.22
N PHE A 27 8.16 -13.79 4.04
CA PHE A 27 7.38 -14.98 4.32
C PHE A 27 7.04 -15.68 3.00
N PRO A 28 7.48 -16.94 2.80
CA PRO A 28 7.25 -17.64 1.55
C PRO A 28 5.78 -18.08 1.46
N VAL A 29 4.98 -17.29 0.75
CA VAL A 29 3.58 -17.60 0.43
C VAL A 29 3.39 -17.66 -1.07
N THR A 30 2.55 -18.57 -1.56
CA THR A 30 2.19 -18.62 -2.97
C THR A 30 1.07 -17.61 -3.25
N PRO A 31 0.99 -17.04 -4.47
CA PRO A 31 -0.08 -16.11 -4.83
C PRO A 31 -1.46 -16.77 -4.68
N THR A 32 -1.56 -18.06 -5.00
CA THR A 32 -2.78 -18.86 -4.84
C THR A 32 -3.27 -18.93 -3.39
N LYS A 33 -2.36 -19.02 -2.40
CA LYS A 33 -2.74 -18.99 -0.98
C LYS A 33 -3.38 -17.66 -0.59
N VAL A 34 -2.86 -16.56 -1.12
CA VAL A 34 -3.40 -15.22 -0.87
C VAL A 34 -4.79 -15.07 -1.52
N ASP A 35 -4.96 -15.55 -2.75
CA ASP A 35 -6.26 -15.55 -3.43
C ASP A 35 -7.28 -16.44 -2.70
N LEU A 36 -6.86 -17.61 -2.19
CA LEU A 36 -7.72 -18.47 -1.38
C LEU A 36 -8.15 -17.77 -0.09
N ALA A 37 -7.23 -17.14 0.63
CA ALA A 37 -7.55 -16.38 1.85
C ALA A 37 -8.47 -15.17 1.58
N ALA A 38 -8.31 -14.53 0.43
CA ALA A 38 -9.20 -13.46 -0.03
C ALA A 38 -10.62 -13.98 -0.31
N ASN A 39 -10.73 -15.10 -1.03
CA ASN A 39 -12.03 -15.72 -1.35
C ASN A 39 -12.70 -16.35 -0.12
N ALA A 40 -11.93 -16.86 0.83
CA ALA A 40 -12.42 -17.38 2.11
C ALA A 40 -12.87 -16.27 3.08
N GLY A 41 -12.60 -15.00 2.77
CA GLY A 41 -12.94 -13.87 3.63
C GLY A 41 -12.02 -13.68 4.83
N GLU A 42 -10.88 -14.38 4.87
CA GLU A 42 -9.85 -14.22 5.91
C GLU A 42 -9.15 -12.86 5.77
N LEU A 43 -8.89 -12.44 4.53
CA LEU A 43 -8.48 -11.08 4.20
C LEU A 43 -9.73 -10.22 4.03
N LYS A 44 -10.15 -9.51 5.09
CA LYS A 44 -11.26 -8.57 4.91
C LYS A 44 -10.82 -7.50 3.90
N ALA A 45 -11.70 -7.14 2.98
CA ALA A 45 -11.41 -6.17 1.94
C ALA A 45 -12.24 -4.91 2.16
N VAL A 46 -11.67 -3.75 1.84
CA VAL A 46 -12.39 -2.48 1.80
C VAL A 46 -12.77 -2.20 0.37
N LYS A 47 -14.05 -1.91 0.11
CA LYS A 47 -14.51 -1.52 -1.22
C LYS A 47 -14.22 -0.03 -1.44
N VAL A 48 -13.27 0.27 -2.33
CA VAL A 48 -12.88 1.65 -2.70
C VAL A 48 -13.11 1.84 -4.19
N ALA A 49 -13.92 2.84 -4.56
CA ALA A 49 -14.23 3.15 -5.96
C ALA A 49 -14.67 1.92 -6.79
N GLY A 50 -15.50 1.05 -6.21
CA GLY A 50 -16.01 -0.15 -6.87
C GLY A 50 -15.04 -1.35 -6.92
N LYS A 51 -13.81 -1.22 -6.42
CA LYS A 51 -12.80 -2.29 -6.38
C LYS A 51 -12.51 -2.72 -4.94
N TYR A 52 -12.27 -4.01 -4.73
CA TYR A 52 -11.79 -4.51 -3.44
C TYR A 52 -10.31 -4.17 -3.26
N LYS A 53 -10.00 -3.57 -2.12
CA LYS A 53 -8.65 -3.16 -1.72
C LYS A 53 -8.33 -3.71 -0.35
N TYR A 54 -7.06 -4.00 -0.15
CA TYR A 54 -6.53 -4.54 1.10
C TYR A 54 -5.59 -3.51 1.73
N SER A 55 -5.62 -3.39 3.05
CA SER A 55 -4.67 -2.56 3.80
C SER A 55 -3.50 -3.39 4.30
N ARG A 56 -2.39 -2.70 4.64
CA ARG A 56 -1.20 -3.33 5.21
C ARG A 56 -1.52 -4.04 6.53
N ARG A 57 -2.39 -3.45 7.37
CA ARG A 57 -2.87 -4.09 8.61
C ARG A 57 -3.54 -5.44 8.33
N MET A 58 -4.37 -5.53 7.29
CA MET A 58 -5.12 -6.76 7.00
C MET A 58 -4.19 -7.90 6.59
N ALA A 59 -3.19 -7.59 5.76
CA ALA A 59 -2.17 -8.56 5.36
C ALA A 59 -1.36 -9.05 6.57
N LEU A 60 -0.97 -8.15 7.47
CA LEU A 60 -0.23 -8.49 8.68
C LEU A 60 -1.08 -9.29 9.68
N GLN A 61 -2.36 -8.95 9.85
CA GLN A 61 -3.29 -9.72 10.70
C GLN A 61 -3.49 -11.14 10.16
N TRP A 62 -3.56 -11.28 8.84
CA TRP A 62 -3.62 -12.61 8.22
C TRP A 62 -2.32 -13.40 8.47
N LEU A 63 -1.14 -12.79 8.34
CA LEU A 63 0.12 -13.43 8.70
C LEU A 63 0.19 -13.85 10.18
N GLU A 64 -0.28 -12.99 11.09
CA GLU A 64 -0.37 -13.31 12.51
C GLU A 64 -1.28 -14.54 12.76
N SER A 65 -2.40 -14.64 12.03
CA SER A 65 -3.30 -15.80 12.09
C SER A 65 -2.65 -17.11 11.60
N LEU A 66 -1.63 -17.01 10.74
CA LEU A 66 -0.83 -18.14 10.28
C LEU A 66 0.32 -18.50 11.26
N GLY A 67 0.47 -17.77 12.36
CA GLY A 67 1.49 -18.00 13.40
C GLY A 67 2.78 -17.21 13.20
N VAL A 68 2.81 -16.22 12.31
CA VAL A 68 3.98 -15.33 12.15
C VAL A 68 3.97 -14.27 13.24
N GLN A 69 5.10 -14.10 13.94
CA GLN A 69 5.25 -13.00 14.89
C GLN A 69 5.40 -11.67 14.15
N ILE A 70 4.42 -10.77 14.34
CA ILE A 70 4.41 -9.45 13.73
C ILE A 70 4.87 -8.41 14.76
N ASP A 71 5.95 -7.68 14.46
CA ASP A 71 6.27 -6.46 15.19
C ASP A 71 5.41 -5.31 14.65
N TRP A 72 4.29 -5.06 15.32
CA TRP A 72 3.33 -4.01 14.96
C TRP A 72 3.93 -2.60 15.02
N LYS A 73 4.93 -2.36 15.87
CA LYS A 73 5.59 -1.06 15.98
C LYS A 73 6.49 -0.81 14.78
N LEU A 74 7.29 -1.81 14.40
CA LEU A 74 8.13 -1.73 13.21
C LEU A 74 7.29 -1.60 11.93
N ALA A 75 6.18 -2.35 11.85
CA ALA A 75 5.25 -2.27 10.73
C ALA A 75 4.61 -0.87 10.59
N ALA A 76 4.22 -0.25 11.71
CA ALA A 76 3.67 1.10 11.71
C ALA A 76 4.72 2.14 11.27
N GLU A 77 5.97 2.03 11.73
CA GLU A 77 7.06 2.91 11.30
C GLU A 77 7.38 2.75 9.81
N ALA A 78 7.42 1.51 9.30
CA ALA A 78 7.63 1.24 7.89
C ALA A 78 6.51 1.83 7.03
N ALA A 79 5.25 1.67 7.46
CA ALA A 79 4.10 2.30 6.80
C ALA A 79 4.15 3.83 6.84
N GLY A 80 4.56 4.43 7.96
CA GLY A 80 4.78 5.86 8.06
C GLY A 80 5.85 6.37 7.08
N ARG A 81 6.97 5.65 6.96
CA ARG A 81 8.04 5.97 6.01
C ARG A 81 7.59 5.89 4.55
N ASP A 82 6.81 4.87 4.19
CA ASP A 82 6.30 4.72 2.82
C ASP A 82 5.31 5.82 2.44
N VAL A 83 4.37 6.16 3.33
CA VAL A 83 3.43 7.26 3.09
C VAL A 83 4.18 8.58 2.94
N ALA A 84 5.18 8.83 3.78
CA ALA A 84 6.03 10.02 3.67
C ALA A 84 6.82 10.05 2.36
N ARG A 85 7.36 8.90 1.91
CA ARG A 85 8.07 8.77 0.63
C ARG A 85 7.14 9.05 -0.54
N ARG A 86 5.93 8.48 -0.55
CA ARG A 86 4.96 8.72 -1.64
C ARG A 86 4.55 10.18 -1.74
N ARG A 87 4.31 10.84 -0.60
CA ARG A 87 4.01 12.28 -0.59
C ARG A 87 5.14 13.12 -1.18
N ARG A 88 6.40 12.77 -0.93
CA ARG A 88 7.54 13.48 -1.54
C ARG A 88 7.57 13.29 -3.06
N ILE A 89 7.40 12.06 -3.53
CA ILE A 89 7.39 11.76 -4.97
C ILE A 89 6.25 12.51 -5.68
N GLU A 90 5.06 12.56 -5.07
CA GLU A 90 3.92 13.29 -5.60
C GLU A 90 4.17 14.81 -5.65
N GLN A 91 4.82 15.37 -4.61
CA GLN A 91 5.23 16.78 -4.60
C GLN A 91 6.27 17.10 -5.67
N ASP A 92 7.26 16.21 -5.87
CA ASP A 92 8.29 16.39 -6.89
C ASP A 92 7.67 16.30 -8.30
N LEU A 93 6.77 15.35 -8.56
CA LEU A 93 6.03 15.23 -9.82
C LEU A 93 5.17 16.47 -10.11
N ALA A 94 4.45 16.98 -9.12
CA ALA A 94 3.65 18.20 -9.28
C ALA A 94 4.52 19.42 -9.59
N ARG A 95 5.75 19.45 -9.04
CA ARG A 95 6.73 20.49 -9.34
C ARG A 95 7.24 20.38 -10.78
N TYR A 96 7.62 19.18 -11.23
CA TYR A 96 8.04 18.96 -12.62
C TYR A 96 6.93 19.27 -13.63
N GLU A 97 5.67 18.92 -13.35
CA GLU A 97 4.55 19.24 -14.24
C GLU A 97 4.33 20.75 -14.34
N LYS A 98 4.50 21.47 -13.23
CA LYS A 98 4.41 22.93 -13.21
C LYS A 98 5.56 23.56 -14.00
N ASP A 99 6.80 23.14 -13.75
CA ASP A 99 7.99 23.64 -14.45
C ASP A 99 7.90 23.34 -15.97
N ALA A 100 7.35 22.20 -16.37
CA ALA A 100 7.12 21.85 -17.78
C ALA A 100 6.05 22.73 -18.44
N LYS A 101 4.96 23.06 -17.73
CA LYS A 101 3.93 24.00 -18.23
C LYS A 101 4.44 25.42 -18.34
N ASP A 102 5.24 25.88 -17.38
CA ASP A 102 5.83 27.22 -17.42
C ASP A 102 6.85 27.35 -18.58
N ALA A 103 7.61 26.30 -18.89
CA ALA A 103 8.56 26.28 -20.01
C ALA A 103 7.88 26.22 -21.40
N ASP A 104 6.74 25.53 -21.54
CA ASP A 104 6.00 25.46 -22.82
C ASP A 104 5.34 26.81 -23.18
N VAL A 105 5.03 27.64 -22.17
CA VAL A 105 4.49 29.00 -22.34
C VAL A 105 5.56 30.00 -22.82
N GLU A 106 6.83 29.82 -22.45
CA GLU A 106 7.91 30.75 -22.83
C GLU A 106 8.37 30.62 -24.30
N VAL A 107 8.05 29.54 -25.01
CA VAL A 107 8.51 29.30 -26.40
C VAL A 107 7.52 29.85 -27.46
N THR A 108 6.36 30.36 -27.05
CA THR A 108 5.36 30.93 -27.97
C THR A 108 5.39 32.46 -27.97
N LEU A 109 6.47 33.07 -28.46
CA LEU A 109 6.56 34.53 -28.75
C LEU A 109 7.39 34.78 -30.02
#